data_AF-A0A1G9XEH2-F1
#
_entry.id   AF-A0A1G9XEH2-F1
#
_cell.length_a   1.000
_cell.length_b   1.000
_cell.length_c   1.000
_cell.angle_alpha   90.00
_cell.angle_beta   90.00
_cell.angle_gamma   90.00
#
_symmetry.space_group_name_H-M   'P 1'
#
loop_
_entity.id
_entity.type
_entity.pdbx_description
1 polymer ?
#
loop_
_entity_poly.entity_id
_entity_poly.type
_entity_poly.pdbx_seq_one_letter_code
_entity_poly.pdbx_strand_id
1 'polypeptide(L)' 'MNRQWTEEEIEVAELLQELQQNTASLHITDESFLEDVKEALPKLKQLLDEIGRTLE' A
#
# COMPACT_ATOMS: atom_id res chain seq x y z
N MET A 1 16.48 6.76 -21.39
CA MET A 1 17.57 6.27 -20.51
C MET A 1 17.08 5.01 -19.83
N ASN A 2 17.70 3.86 -20.08
CA ASN A 2 17.39 2.61 -19.36
C ASN A 2 18.06 2.68 -17.98
N ARG A 3 17.39 3.30 -17.01
CA ARG A 3 17.77 3.16 -15.61
C ARG A 3 17.37 1.74 -15.17
N GLN A 4 18.33 0.93 -14.76
CA GLN A 4 18.04 -0.27 -14.00
C GLN A 4 17.69 0.15 -12.58
N TRP A 5 16.55 -0.35 -12.10
CA TRP A 5 16.09 -0.14 -10.75
C TRP A 5 16.87 -1.08 -9.83
N THR A 6 17.17 -0.61 -8.62
CA THR A 6 17.71 -1.46 -7.56
C THR A 6 16.62 -2.40 -7.02
N GLU A 7 17.01 -3.47 -6.33
CA GLU A 7 16.06 -4.41 -5.72
C GLU A 7 15.16 -3.69 -4.70
N GLU A 8 15.74 -2.81 -3.87
CA GLU A 8 15.00 -1.96 -2.92
C GLU A 8 13.97 -1.05 -3.62
N GLU A 9 14.35 -0.44 -4.75
CA GLU A 9 13.42 0.40 -5.52
C GLU A 9 12.26 -0.40 -6.13
N ILE A 10 12.52 -1.66 -6.52
CA ILE A 10 11.48 -2.56 -7.03
C ILE A 10 10.54 -2.97 -5.89
N GLU A 11 11.09 -3.38 -4.75
CA GLU A 11 10.33 -3.78 -3.56
C GLU A 11 9.42 -2.65 -3.07
N VAL A 12 9.95 -1.42 -2.93
CA VAL A 12 9.14 -0.25 -2.56
C VAL A 12 8.05 0.03 -3.60
N ALA A 13 8.34 -0.13 -4.90
CA ALA A 13 7.34 0.07 -5.95
C ALA A 13 6.20 -0.95 -5.86
N GLU A 14 6.50 -2.21 -5.54
CA GLU A 14 5.51 -3.27 -5.33
C GLU A 14 4.64 -2.99 -4.10
N LEU A 15 5.25 -2.63 -2.97
CA LEU A 15 4.52 -2.26 -1.74
C LEU A 15 3.60 -1.06 -1.95
N LEU A 16 4.06 -0.04 -2.69
CA LEU A 16 3.26 1.13 -3.04
C LEU A 16 2.10 0.77 -3.97
N GLN A 17 2.31 -0.15 -4.92
CA GLN A 17 1.24 -0.62 -5.79
C GLN A 17 0.16 -1.37 -5.01
N GLU A 18 0.56 -2.21 -4.05
CA GLU A 18 -0.38 -2.92 -3.17
C GLU A 18 -1.16 -1.94 -2.28
N LEU A 19 -0.49 -0.94 -1.73
CA LEU A 19 -1.14 0.11 -0.94
C LEU A 19 -2.17 0.89 -1.77
N GLN A 20 -1.85 1.21 -3.02
CA GLN A 20 -2.79 1.85 -3.94
C GLN A 20 -4.02 0.97 -4.20
N GLN A 21 -3.84 -0.34 -4.41
CA GLN A 21 -4.96 -1.26 -4.66
C GLN A 21 -5.89 -1.35 -3.45
N ASN A 22 -5.33 -1.51 -2.25
CA ASN A 22 -6.12 -1.61 -1.01
C ASN A 22 -6.85 -0.31 -0.65
N THR A 23 -6.26 0.85 -0.98
CA THR A 23 -6.95 2.14 -0.77
C THR A 23 -8.01 2.39 -1.83
N ALA A 24 -7.79 1.98 -3.08
CA ALA A 24 -8.75 2.13 -4.16
C ALA A 24 -10.02 1.29 -3.97
N SER A 25 -9.95 0.17 -3.24
CA SER A 25 -11.12 -0.63 -2.87
C SER A 25 -12.00 0.01 -1.78
N LEU A 26 -11.55 1.08 -1.13
CA LEU A 26 -12.33 1.78 -0.09
C LEU A 26 -13.16 2.89 -0.74
N HIS A 27 -14.43 2.60 -0.98
CA HIS A 27 -15.35 3.57 -1.57
C HIS A 27 -16.17 4.27 -0.48
N ILE A 28 -16.03 5.60 -0.39
CA ILE A 28 -16.73 6.44 0.60
C ILE A 28 -18.27 6.38 0.45
N THR A 29 -18.75 6.01 -0.73
CA THR A 29 -20.18 5.94 -1.06
C THR A 29 -20.87 4.67 -0.57
N ASP A 30 -20.12 3.70 -0.06
CA ASP A 30 -20.68 2.41 0.34
C ASP A 30 -21.20 2.47 1.77
N GLU A 31 -22.39 1.92 2.01
CA GLU A 31 -22.97 1.84 3.36
C GLU A 31 -22.08 1.00 4.31
N SER A 32 -21.22 0.14 3.75
CA SER A 32 -20.22 -0.67 4.46
C SER A 32 -18.88 0.02 4.69
N PHE A 33 -18.69 1.26 4.22
CA PHE A 33 -17.38 1.94 4.20
C PHE A 33 -16.62 1.85 5.53
N LEU A 34 -17.29 2.03 6.66
CA LEU A 34 -16.63 1.97 7.97
C LEU A 34 -16.13 0.56 8.34
N GLU A 35 -16.86 -0.50 7.99
CA GLU A 35 -16.39 -1.88 8.21
C GLU A 35 -15.26 -2.22 7.23
N ASP A 36 -15.37 -1.80 5.97
CA ASP A 36 -14.31 -2.00 4.97
C ASP A 36 -13.00 -1.29 5.37
N VAL A 37 -13.10 -0.05 5.86
CA VAL A 37 -11.96 0.70 6.42
C VAL A 37 -11.36 -0.03 7.61
N LYS A 38 -12.19 -0.54 8.52
CA LYS A 38 -11.73 -1.25 9.73
C LYS A 38 -11.01 -2.55 9.39
N GLU A 39 -11.40 -3.24 8.33
CA GLU A 39 -10.70 -4.44 7.83
C GLU A 39 -9.42 -4.10 7.04
N ALA A 40 -9.42 -3.03 6.25
CA ALA A 40 -8.30 -2.64 5.41
C ALA A 40 -7.18 -1.91 6.17
N LEU A 41 -7.52 -1.10 7.19
CA LEU A 41 -6.57 -0.23 7.89
C LEU A 41 -5.38 -0.98 8.51
N PRO A 42 -5.55 -2.16 9.16
CA PRO A 42 -4.41 -2.94 9.65
C PRO A 42 -3.43 -3.34 8.54
N LYS A 43 -3.93 -3.72 7.35
CA LYS A 43 -3.10 -4.10 6.20
C LYS A 43 -2.35 -2.89 5.63
N LEU A 44 -3.05 -1.75 5.47
CA LEU A 44 -2.44 -0.51 5.02
C LEU A 44 -1.32 -0.05 5.96
N LYS A 45 -1.52 -0.18 7.27
CA LYS A 45 -0.48 0.11 8.27
C LYS A 45 0.73 -0.81 8.09
N GLN A 46 0.51 -2.10 7.90
CA GLN A 46 1.59 -3.06 7.68
C GLN A 46 2.42 -2.71 6.45
N LEU A 47 1.78 -2.39 5.32
CA LEU A 47 2.47 -1.98 4.09
C LEU A 47 3.31 -0.71 4.30
N LEU A 48 2.79 0.27 5.05
CA LEU A 48 3.54 1.48 5.40
C LEU A 48 4.74 1.17 6.31
N ASP A 49 4.58 0.28 7.29
CA ASP A 49 5.67 -0.16 8.16
C ASP A 49 6.76 -0.91 7.37
N GLU A 50 6.38 -1.71 6.37
CA GLU A 50 7.32 -2.42 5.47
C GLU A 50 8.09 -1.45 4.59
N ILE A 51 7.41 -0.48 3.94
CA ILE A 51 8.06 0.59 3.17
C ILE A 51 9.04 1.36 4.06
N GLY A 52 8.64 1.70 5.29
CA GLY A 52 9.50 2.40 6.24
C GLY A 52 10.80 1.64 6.52
N ARG A 53 10.72 0.32 6.71
CA ARG A 53 11.90 -0.53 6.96
C ARG A 53 12.82 -0.63 5.74
N THR A 54 12.28 -0.68 4.54
CA THR A 54 13.09 -0.75 3.31
C THR A 54 13.83 0.57 3.03
N LEU A 55 13.38 1.69 3.62
CA LEU A 55 13.97 3.02 3.44
C LEU A 55 14.98 3.42 4.53
N GLU A 56 15.11 2.65 5.63
CA GLU A 56 16.04 2.89 6.75
C GLU A 56 17.38 2.15 6.58
#